data_AF-A0AAP8Z0Q4-F1
#
_entry.id   AF-A0AAP8Z0Q4-F1
#
_cell.length_a   1.000
_cell.length_b   1.000
_cell.length_c   1.000
_cell.angle_alpha   90.00
_cell.angle_beta   90.00
_cell.angle_gamma   90.00
#
_symmetry.space_group_name_H-M   'P 1'
#
loop_
_entity.id
_entity.type
_entity.pdbx_description
1 polymer ?
#
loop_
_entity_poly.entity_id
_entity_poly.type
_entity_poly.pdbx_seq_one_letter_code
_entity_poly.pdbx_strand_id
1 'polypeptide(L)'
;MAARFPLPNGAVLEIASVMGSAVAFTALTNAKPPVAASVGHSIENGDVLLINSGWALINDRAVKASGVTVDAFALAGLNTTNTDKFTVGAGAGSVIPVSGWTQISKVTSFTSSGGEQQYQTVGYLEDDDDKQFPTNRNPTTITIVVEDQPTAQYVETVEGFDDTKELAVVRMKLRNGDQILYPGYVSITPDPTMERNNVMTRTISIGLSARSLRYLAGA
;
A
#
# COMPACT_ATOMS: atom_id res chain seq x y z
N MET A 1 -4.05 11.14 28.31
CA MET A 1 -4.68 10.56 27.10
C MET A 1 -4.64 9.05 27.27
N ALA A 2 -5.78 8.39 27.50
CA ALA A 2 -5.81 6.97 27.84
C ALA A 2 -5.17 6.15 26.70
N ALA A 3 -4.15 5.34 27.02
CA ALA A 3 -3.54 4.40 26.10
C ALA A 3 -4.57 3.32 25.73
N ARG A 4 -5.40 3.61 24.72
CA ARG A 4 -6.33 2.67 24.12
C ARG A 4 -5.52 1.58 23.44
N PHE A 5 -5.55 0.37 24.00
CA PHE A 5 -5.00 -0.81 23.34
C PHE A 5 -5.62 -0.95 21.94
N PRO A 6 -4.82 -0.94 20.86
CA PRO A 6 -5.33 -1.11 19.50
C PRO A 6 -5.70 -2.58 19.30
N LEU A 7 -6.90 -2.96 19.72
CA LEU A 7 -7.47 -4.26 19.39
C LEU A 7 -7.81 -4.27 17.88
N PRO A 8 -7.34 -5.27 17.12
CA PRO A 8 -7.69 -5.42 15.71
C PRO A 8 -9.16 -5.86 15.51
N ASN A 9 -9.87 -6.19 16.60
CA ASN A 9 -11.26 -6.62 16.57
C ASN A 9 -12.16 -5.50 16.03
N GLY A 10 -12.74 -5.73 14.85
CA GLY A 10 -13.57 -4.77 14.12
C GLY A 10 -12.82 -3.97 13.04
N ALA A 11 -11.61 -4.39 12.66
CA ALA A 11 -10.96 -3.87 11.46
C ALA A 11 -11.69 -4.33 10.20
N VAL A 12 -11.88 -3.41 9.25
CA VAL A 12 -12.51 -3.66 7.96
C VAL A 12 -11.43 -3.59 6.89
N LEU A 13 -11.29 -4.67 6.11
CA LEU A 13 -10.42 -4.70 4.94
C LEU A 13 -11.22 -4.40 3.69
N GLU A 14 -10.69 -3.54 2.84
CA GLU A 14 -11.30 -3.16 1.56
C GLU A 14 -10.23 -3.20 0.48
N ILE A 15 -10.57 -3.73 -0.68
CA ILE A 15 -9.74 -3.72 -1.89
C ILE A 15 -10.25 -2.64 -2.84
N ALA A 16 -9.33 -1.96 -3.53
CA ALA A 16 -9.65 -1.06 -4.62
C ALA A 16 -10.41 -1.85 -5.70
N SER A 17 -11.64 -1.45 -6.03
CA SER A 17 -12.46 -2.12 -7.05
C SER A 17 -12.44 -1.43 -8.39
N VAL A 18 -12.19 -0.12 -8.39
CA VAL A 18 -12.08 0.69 -9.60
C VAL A 18 -10.87 1.59 -9.47
N MET A 19 -9.92 1.40 -10.38
CA MET A 19 -8.83 2.34 -10.63
C MET A 19 -9.31 3.37 -11.64
N GLY A 20 -9.24 4.65 -11.28
CA GLY A 20 -9.61 5.76 -12.15
C GLY A 20 -8.60 5.98 -13.27
N SER A 21 -8.85 7.00 -14.10
CA SER A 21 -7.91 7.40 -15.16
C SER A 21 -6.62 7.94 -14.56
N ALA A 22 -5.47 7.54 -15.12
CA ALA A 22 -4.18 8.07 -14.71
C ALA A 22 -4.12 9.60 -14.92
N VAL A 23 -3.95 10.34 -13.83
CA VAL A 23 -3.76 11.79 -13.79
C VAL A 23 -2.26 12.08 -13.81
N ALA A 24 -1.76 12.64 -14.92
CA ALA A 24 -0.37 13.03 -15.01
C ALA A 24 -0.07 14.26 -14.15
N PHE A 25 1.09 14.28 -13.50
CA PHE A 25 1.59 15.45 -12.79
C PHE A 25 2.99 15.80 -13.30
N THR A 26 3.24 17.08 -13.49
CA THR A 26 4.43 17.59 -14.19
C THR A 26 5.59 17.84 -13.23
N ALA A 27 5.30 18.10 -11.96
CA ALA A 27 6.30 18.35 -10.94
C ALA A 27 5.85 17.87 -9.57
N LEU A 28 6.79 17.35 -8.79
CA LEU A 28 6.66 17.07 -7.36
C LEU A 28 7.63 17.99 -6.60
N THR A 29 7.12 18.67 -5.58
CA THR A 29 7.92 19.51 -4.69
C THR A 29 8.62 18.68 -3.61
N ASN A 30 9.79 19.15 -3.16
CA ASN A 30 10.55 18.54 -2.06
C ASN A 30 10.05 19.08 -0.70
N ALA A 31 8.86 18.65 -0.27
CA ALA A 31 8.20 19.13 0.95
C ALA A 31 7.65 17.98 1.83
N LYS A 32 7.18 18.32 3.05
CA LYS A 32 6.39 17.43 3.91
C LYS A 32 5.05 18.09 4.21
N PRO A 33 3.95 17.73 3.55
CA PRO A 33 3.80 16.78 2.43
C PRO A 33 4.25 17.37 1.08
N PRO A 34 4.72 16.55 0.12
CA PRO A 34 5.03 17.00 -1.23
C PRO A 34 3.76 17.36 -2.01
N VAL A 35 3.77 18.53 -2.63
CA VAL A 35 2.75 19.00 -3.56
C VAL A 35 3.10 18.56 -4.99
N ALA A 36 2.17 17.88 -5.63
CA ALA A 36 2.17 17.52 -7.04
C ALA A 36 1.37 18.55 -7.84
N ALA A 37 1.95 19.07 -8.93
CA ALA A 37 1.28 19.99 -9.84
C ALA A 37 0.58 19.19 -10.96
N SER A 38 -0.74 19.30 -11.03
CA SER A 38 -1.57 18.64 -12.05
C SER A 38 -2.76 19.50 -12.40
N VAL A 39 -2.87 19.91 -13.66
CA VAL A 39 -3.93 20.81 -14.14
C VAL A 39 -5.19 20.00 -14.47
N GLY A 40 -6.33 20.40 -13.91
CA GLY A 40 -7.64 19.85 -14.31
C GLY A 40 -7.93 18.44 -13.82
N HIS A 41 -7.55 18.12 -12.58
CA HIS A 41 -7.77 16.81 -11.97
C HIS A 41 -9.07 16.78 -11.14
N SER A 42 -9.75 15.64 -11.10
CA SER A 42 -11.00 15.42 -10.35
C SER A 42 -10.77 14.71 -9.01
N ILE A 43 -9.59 14.89 -8.40
CA ILE A 43 -9.22 14.23 -7.15
C ILE A 43 -9.76 15.06 -5.99
N GLU A 44 -10.31 14.40 -4.98
CA GLU A 44 -10.80 15.06 -3.76
C GLU A 44 -9.85 14.82 -2.58
N ASN A 45 -9.96 15.68 -1.56
CA ASN A 45 -9.18 15.53 -0.34
C ASN A 45 -9.57 14.22 0.38
N GLY A 46 -8.59 13.35 0.66
CA GLY A 46 -8.80 12.04 1.28
C GLY A 46 -8.84 10.87 0.30
N ASP A 47 -8.84 11.12 -1.01
CA ASP A 47 -8.75 10.07 -2.02
C ASP A 47 -7.44 9.30 -1.92
N VAL A 48 -7.49 7.99 -2.14
CA VAL A 48 -6.30 7.17 -2.21
C VAL A 48 -5.80 7.15 -3.65
N LEU A 49 -4.50 7.40 -3.76
CA LEU A 49 -3.79 7.65 -4.98
C LEU A 49 -2.65 6.64 -5.07
N LEU A 50 -2.62 5.84 -6.14
CA LEU A 50 -1.46 5.05 -6.49
C LEU A 50 -0.50 5.90 -7.31
N ILE A 51 0.72 6.09 -6.81
CA ILE A 51 1.73 6.93 -7.47
C ILE A 51 2.56 6.05 -8.40
N ASN A 52 2.68 6.50 -9.64
CA ASN A 52 3.75 6.12 -10.55
C ASN A 52 4.65 7.35 -10.75
N SER A 53 5.90 7.29 -10.32
CA SER A 53 6.82 8.43 -10.37
C SER A 53 8.20 7.98 -10.80
N GLY A 54 8.92 8.86 -11.52
CA GLY A 54 10.33 8.64 -11.85
C GLY A 54 11.25 8.47 -10.63
N TRP A 55 10.79 8.82 -9.42
CA TRP A 55 11.49 8.52 -8.18
C TRP A 55 11.20 7.09 -7.69
N ALA A 56 12.19 6.21 -7.83
CA ALA A 56 12.11 4.80 -7.40
C ALA A 56 11.66 4.58 -5.94
N LEU A 57 11.90 5.55 -5.05
CA LEU A 57 11.50 5.45 -3.65
C LEU A 57 10.00 5.69 -3.41
N ILE A 58 9.32 6.36 -4.34
CA ILE A 58 7.89 6.72 -4.25
C ILE A 58 7.07 6.02 -5.33
N ASN A 59 7.72 5.41 -6.31
CA ASN A 59 7.04 4.56 -7.28
C ASN A 59 6.23 3.48 -6.56
N ASP A 60 5.07 3.17 -7.12
CA ASP A 60 4.18 2.10 -6.67
C ASP A 60 3.60 2.30 -5.26
N ARG A 61 3.70 3.51 -4.69
CA ARG A 61 3.14 3.81 -3.37
C ARG A 61 1.69 4.26 -3.44
N ALA A 62 0.87 3.72 -2.53
CA ALA A 62 -0.46 4.23 -2.26
C ALA A 62 -0.42 5.31 -1.17
N VAL A 63 -0.84 6.53 -1.52
CA VAL A 63 -0.93 7.69 -0.62
C VAL A 63 -2.33 8.25 -0.56
N LYS A 64 -2.59 9.15 0.40
CA LYS A 64 -3.81 9.95 0.40
C LYS A 64 -3.55 11.34 -0.17
N ALA A 65 -4.48 11.82 -0.99
CA ALA A 65 -4.54 13.21 -1.40
C ALA A 65 -4.85 14.10 -0.20
N SER A 66 -4.16 15.23 -0.07
CA SER A 66 -4.47 16.29 0.88
C SER A 66 -4.23 17.65 0.27
N GLY A 67 -4.86 18.70 0.80
CA GLY A 67 -4.67 20.08 0.32
C GLY A 67 -4.92 20.22 -1.19
N VAL A 68 -5.96 19.58 -1.71
CA VAL A 68 -6.26 19.59 -3.14
C VAL A 68 -6.79 20.95 -3.59
N THR A 69 -6.26 21.45 -4.69
CA THR A 69 -6.66 22.67 -5.40
C THR A 69 -6.92 22.30 -6.87
N VAL A 70 -7.46 23.21 -7.68
CA VAL A 70 -7.78 22.93 -9.09
C VAL A 70 -6.56 22.48 -9.91
N ASP A 71 -5.36 22.94 -9.54
CA ASP A 71 -4.12 22.72 -10.31
C ASP A 71 -3.00 22.01 -9.51
N ALA A 72 -3.24 21.66 -8.24
CA ALA A 72 -2.27 20.95 -7.42
C ALA A 72 -2.90 20.12 -6.30
N PHE A 73 -2.24 19.04 -5.90
CA PHE A 73 -2.63 18.22 -4.75
C PHE A 73 -1.40 17.79 -3.95
N ALA A 74 -1.52 17.71 -2.63
CA ALA A 74 -0.45 17.23 -1.75
C ALA A 74 -0.58 15.72 -1.48
N LEU A 75 0.55 15.02 -1.37
CA LEU A 75 0.59 13.60 -1.05
C LEU A 75 0.86 13.43 0.45
N ALA A 76 -0.20 13.20 1.22
CA ALA A 76 -0.08 13.02 2.66
C ALA A 76 0.70 11.74 3.00
N GLY A 77 1.50 11.79 4.07
CA GLY A 77 2.27 10.63 4.56
C GLY A 77 3.61 10.40 3.86
N LEU A 78 3.96 11.21 2.85
CA LEU A 78 5.28 11.18 2.21
C LEU A 78 6.18 12.31 2.70
N ASN A 79 7.48 12.02 2.69
CA ASN A 79 8.52 12.96 3.03
C ASN A 79 9.59 12.93 1.93
N THR A 80 9.65 14.00 1.13
CA THR A 80 10.62 14.16 0.03
C THR A 80 11.64 15.27 0.29
N THR A 81 11.91 15.62 1.55
CA THR A 81 12.84 16.73 1.86
C THR A 81 14.30 16.45 1.52
N ASN A 82 14.66 15.20 1.25
CA ASN A 82 16.04 14.85 0.92
C ASN A 82 16.28 15.01 -0.59
N THR A 83 16.89 16.13 -0.97
CA THR A 83 17.21 16.50 -2.35
C THR A 83 18.20 15.56 -3.05
N ASP A 84 19.02 14.81 -2.31
CA ASP A 84 19.97 13.84 -2.89
C ASP A 84 19.27 12.56 -3.34
N LYS A 85 18.20 12.18 -2.62
CA LYS A 85 17.36 11.01 -2.96
C LYS A 85 16.20 11.37 -3.89
N PHE A 86 15.77 12.64 -3.87
CA PHE A 86 14.68 13.17 -4.67
C PHE A 86 15.21 14.30 -5.55
N THR A 87 15.84 13.92 -6.66
CA THR A 87 16.45 14.85 -7.61
C THR A 87 15.37 15.75 -8.23
N VAL A 88 15.65 17.06 -8.23
CA VAL A 88 14.72 18.08 -8.74
C VAL A 88 14.47 17.82 -10.23
N GLY A 89 13.20 17.75 -10.63
CA GLY A 89 12.79 17.54 -12.02
C GLY A 89 12.65 16.08 -12.46
N ALA A 90 13.13 15.10 -11.68
CA ALA A 90 12.93 13.67 -11.97
C ALA A 90 11.66 13.08 -11.33
N GLY A 91 10.88 13.90 -10.62
CA GLY A 91 9.68 13.47 -9.91
C GLY A 91 8.45 13.30 -10.81
N ALA A 92 8.46 13.77 -12.06
CA ALA A 92 7.32 13.69 -12.97
C ALA A 92 6.78 12.25 -13.10
N GLY A 93 5.47 12.13 -13.25
CA GLY A 93 4.81 10.84 -13.21
C GLY A 93 3.31 10.93 -13.41
N SER A 94 2.63 9.85 -13.08
CA SER A 94 1.17 9.76 -13.07
C SER A 94 0.66 9.23 -11.75
N VAL A 95 -0.55 9.64 -11.40
CA VAL A 95 -1.25 9.14 -10.23
C VAL A 95 -2.55 8.51 -10.68
N ILE A 96 -2.85 7.33 -10.17
CA ILE A 96 -4.09 6.62 -10.44
C ILE A 96 -4.97 6.74 -9.19
N PRO A 97 -6.05 7.53 -9.20
CA PRO A 97 -6.98 7.61 -8.08
C PRO A 97 -7.81 6.34 -7.97
N VAL A 98 -8.11 5.90 -6.75
CA VAL A 98 -9.01 4.77 -6.48
C VAL A 98 -10.41 5.30 -6.23
N SER A 99 -11.32 5.11 -7.19
CA SER A 99 -12.70 5.63 -7.14
C SER A 99 -13.70 4.66 -6.51
N GLY A 100 -13.37 3.36 -6.44
CA GLY A 100 -14.24 2.32 -5.89
C GLY A 100 -13.54 1.46 -4.85
N TRP A 101 -14.28 1.04 -3.81
CA TRP A 101 -13.79 0.11 -2.79
C TRP A 101 -14.78 -1.02 -2.57
N THR A 102 -14.29 -2.26 -2.60
CA THR A 102 -15.06 -3.45 -2.24
C THR A 102 -14.56 -3.97 -0.91
N GLN A 103 -15.47 -4.22 0.03
CA GLN A 103 -15.12 -4.79 1.33
C GLN A 103 -14.82 -6.29 1.21
N ILE A 104 -13.71 -6.72 1.81
CA ILE A 104 -13.40 -8.13 2.04
C ILE A 104 -14.11 -8.53 3.35
N SER A 105 -15.18 -9.30 3.23
CA SER A 105 -15.93 -9.79 4.39
C SER A 105 -15.34 -11.10 4.92
N LYS A 106 -15.70 -11.45 6.17
CA LYS A 106 -15.39 -12.75 6.80
C LYS A 106 -13.91 -13.15 6.74
N VAL A 107 -13.03 -12.22 7.09
CA VAL A 107 -11.59 -12.47 7.26
C VAL A 107 -11.37 -13.25 8.56
N THR A 108 -10.80 -14.45 8.45
CA THR A 108 -10.50 -15.35 9.57
C THR A 108 -9.14 -15.04 10.17
N SER A 109 -8.16 -14.68 9.34
CA SER A 109 -6.82 -14.30 9.80
C SER A 109 -6.18 -13.27 8.87
N PHE A 110 -5.31 -12.46 9.46
CA PHE A 110 -4.48 -11.50 8.77
C PHE A 110 -3.06 -11.66 9.29
N THR A 111 -2.14 -12.08 8.43
CA THR A 111 -0.72 -12.24 8.77
C THR A 111 0.13 -11.44 7.80
N SER A 112 1.15 -10.77 8.33
CA SER A 112 2.17 -10.10 7.52
C SER A 112 3.49 -10.81 7.72
N SER A 113 4.15 -11.18 6.64
CA SER A 113 5.46 -11.81 6.62
C SER A 113 6.44 -11.00 5.79
N GLY A 114 7.73 -11.02 6.14
CA GLY A 114 8.76 -10.24 5.47
C GLY A 114 8.89 -8.80 5.98
N GLY A 115 9.66 -7.98 5.26
CA GLY A 115 10.03 -6.63 5.69
C GLY A 115 11.27 -6.54 6.59
N GLU A 116 11.98 -7.66 6.74
CA GLU A 116 13.25 -7.76 7.47
C GLU A 116 14.38 -7.06 6.70
N GLN A 117 15.23 -6.34 7.43
CA GLN A 117 16.43 -5.73 6.87
C GLN A 117 17.47 -6.81 6.63
N GLN A 118 17.96 -6.94 5.41
CA GLN A 118 19.13 -7.74 5.11
C GLN A 118 20.39 -6.96 5.50
N TYR A 119 21.34 -7.70 6.07
CA TYR A 119 22.66 -7.21 6.43
C TYR A 119 23.69 -7.99 5.62
N GLN A 120 24.66 -7.28 5.06
CA GLN A 120 25.85 -7.88 4.51
C GLN A 120 26.95 -7.76 5.55
N THR A 121 27.51 -8.91 5.94
CA THR A 121 28.70 -8.96 6.76
C THR A 121 29.91 -8.71 5.86
N VAL A 122 30.67 -7.68 6.18
CA VAL A 122 31.93 -7.34 5.52
C VAL A 122 33.04 -7.47 6.55
N GLY A 123 33.86 -8.50 6.39
CA GLY A 123 35.15 -8.64 7.06
C GLY A 123 36.23 -7.98 6.20
N TYR A 124 36.90 -6.97 6.74
CA TYR A 124 38.06 -6.39 6.08
C TYR A 124 39.29 -7.22 6.46
N LEU A 125 40.20 -7.48 5.52
CA LEU A 125 41.38 -8.33 5.75
C LEU A 125 42.34 -7.81 6.83
N GLU A 126 42.18 -6.54 7.22
CA GLU A 126 42.99 -5.80 8.19
C GLU A 126 42.37 -5.77 9.60
N ASP A 127 41.13 -6.25 9.75
CA ASP A 127 40.33 -6.15 10.98
C ASP A 127 39.86 -7.56 11.37
N ASP A 128 40.07 -7.98 12.61
CA ASP A 128 39.70 -9.32 13.10
C ASP A 128 38.18 -9.42 13.35
N ASP A 129 37.50 -8.26 13.47
CA ASP A 129 36.07 -8.16 13.74
C ASP A 129 35.24 -7.86 12.47
N ASP A 130 34.26 -8.73 12.22
CA ASP A 130 33.27 -8.58 11.14
C ASP A 130 32.29 -7.42 11.40
N LYS A 131 32.05 -6.58 10.39
CA LYS A 131 31.07 -5.47 10.47
C LYS A 131 29.86 -5.75 9.60
N GLN A 132 28.66 -5.45 10.11
CA GLN A 132 27.41 -5.61 9.37
C GLN A 132 26.89 -4.28 8.82
N PHE A 133 26.66 -4.23 7.50
CA PHE A 133 26.05 -3.09 6.83
C PHE A 133 24.64 -3.46 6.30
N PRO A 134 23.62 -2.61 6.52
CA PRO A 134 22.27 -2.86 6.01
C PRO A 134 22.24 -2.66 4.49
N THR A 135 21.79 -3.68 3.75
CA THR A 135 21.69 -3.62 2.29
C THR A 135 20.25 -3.32 1.87
N ASN A 136 19.47 -4.36 1.64
CA ASN A 136 18.11 -4.29 1.14
C ASN A 136 17.12 -4.82 2.17
N ARG A 137 15.84 -4.61 1.91
CA ARG A 137 14.76 -5.12 2.76
C ARG A 137 13.99 -6.16 1.98
N ASN A 138 13.68 -7.29 2.63
CA ASN A 138 12.88 -8.32 1.98
C ASN A 138 11.49 -7.77 1.61
N PRO A 139 10.93 -8.20 0.48
CA PRO A 139 9.55 -7.88 0.13
C PRO A 139 8.63 -8.34 1.26
N THR A 140 7.62 -7.53 1.54
CA THR A 140 6.63 -7.86 2.57
C THR A 140 5.43 -8.49 1.86
N THR A 141 4.99 -9.65 2.33
CA THR A 141 3.80 -10.34 1.84
C THR A 141 2.75 -10.32 2.94
N ILE A 142 1.52 -10.00 2.59
CA ILE A 142 0.37 -10.10 3.49
C ILE A 142 -0.48 -11.27 3.04
N THR A 143 -0.85 -12.13 3.99
CA THR A 143 -1.71 -13.27 3.76
C THR A 143 -3.00 -13.07 4.55
N ILE A 144 -4.13 -13.12 3.84
CA ILE A 144 -5.47 -12.91 4.36
C ILE A 144 -6.25 -14.19 4.10
N VAL A 145 -6.68 -14.87 5.16
CA VAL A 145 -7.52 -16.07 5.02
C VAL A 145 -8.97 -15.64 5.14
N VAL A 146 -9.78 -15.96 4.14
CA VAL A 146 -11.20 -15.63 4.05
C VAL A 146 -12.05 -16.89 3.96
N GLU A 147 -13.29 -16.81 4.44
CA GLU A 147 -14.28 -17.86 4.16
C GLU A 147 -14.53 -17.98 2.64
N ASP A 148 -14.67 -19.21 2.16
CA ASP A 148 -14.99 -19.47 0.76
C ASP A 148 -16.44 -19.06 0.46
N GLN A 149 -16.60 -17.96 -0.28
CA GLN A 149 -17.89 -17.47 -0.76
C GLN A 149 -17.77 -17.06 -2.24
N PRO A 150 -18.04 -17.97 -3.19
CA PRO A 150 -17.83 -17.71 -4.62
C PRO A 150 -18.75 -16.63 -5.20
N THR A 151 -19.83 -16.27 -4.52
CA THR A 151 -20.77 -15.22 -4.96
C THR A 151 -20.43 -13.83 -4.44
N ALA A 152 -19.37 -13.68 -3.64
CA ALA A 152 -19.05 -12.40 -3.03
C ALA A 152 -18.29 -11.48 -4.01
N GLN A 153 -18.70 -10.22 -4.06
CA GLN A 153 -18.17 -9.21 -5.00
C GLN A 153 -16.65 -8.97 -4.86
N TYR A 154 -16.06 -9.28 -3.70
CA TYR A 154 -14.61 -9.18 -3.50
C TYR A 154 -13.84 -10.27 -4.25
N VAL A 155 -14.43 -11.45 -4.50
CA VAL A 155 -13.76 -12.56 -5.20
C VAL A 155 -13.54 -12.20 -6.67
N GLU A 156 -14.58 -11.74 -7.36
CA GLU A 156 -14.48 -11.28 -8.75
C GLU A 156 -13.46 -10.14 -8.91
N THR A 157 -13.46 -9.20 -7.97
CA THR A 157 -12.49 -8.09 -7.96
C THR A 157 -11.06 -8.62 -7.81
N VAL A 158 -10.82 -9.54 -6.88
CA VAL A 158 -9.49 -10.09 -6.61
C VAL A 158 -9.00 -10.99 -7.74
N GLU A 159 -9.85 -11.84 -8.30
CA GLU A 159 -9.54 -12.69 -9.45
C GLU A 159 -9.23 -11.83 -10.71
N GLY A 160 -9.96 -10.73 -10.91
CA GLY A 160 -9.64 -9.76 -11.96
C GLY A 160 -8.25 -9.12 -11.81
N PHE A 161 -7.80 -8.81 -10.59
CA PHE A 161 -6.44 -8.32 -10.34
C PHE A 161 -5.37 -9.41 -10.47
N ASP A 162 -5.71 -10.67 -10.17
CA ASP A 162 -4.82 -11.83 -10.38
C ASP A 162 -4.54 -12.04 -11.88
N ASP A 163 -5.59 -12.01 -12.72
CA ASP A 163 -5.50 -12.20 -14.17
C ASP A 163 -4.78 -11.04 -14.87
N THR A 164 -5.11 -9.80 -14.51
CA THR A 164 -4.48 -8.60 -15.10
C THR A 164 -3.06 -8.37 -14.61
N LYS A 165 -2.70 -8.93 -13.44
CA LYS A 165 -1.43 -8.69 -12.75
C LYS A 165 -1.14 -7.20 -12.60
N GLU A 166 -2.19 -6.39 -12.48
CA GLU A 166 -2.09 -4.97 -12.24
C GLU A 166 -1.87 -4.71 -10.76
N LEU A 167 -1.27 -3.56 -10.47
CA LEU A 167 -0.96 -3.18 -9.11
C LEU A 167 -2.24 -2.71 -8.41
N ALA A 168 -2.65 -3.42 -7.37
CA ALA A 168 -3.86 -3.13 -6.60
C ALA A 168 -3.54 -2.41 -5.28
N VAL A 169 -4.53 -1.73 -4.72
CA VAL A 169 -4.41 -1.09 -3.40
C VAL A 169 -5.41 -1.71 -2.44
N VAL A 170 -4.91 -2.29 -1.36
CA VAL A 170 -5.73 -2.80 -0.26
C VAL A 170 -5.64 -1.80 0.90
N ARG A 171 -6.79 -1.40 1.46
CA ARG A 171 -6.86 -0.56 2.65
C ARG A 171 -7.40 -1.36 3.83
N MET A 172 -6.74 -1.25 4.97
CA MET A 172 -7.25 -1.74 6.25
C MET A 172 -7.67 -0.56 7.10
N LYS A 173 -8.96 -0.47 7.42
CA LYS A 173 -9.52 0.52 8.34
C LYS A 173 -9.66 -0.13 9.72
N LEU A 174 -8.93 0.39 10.69
CA LEU A 174 -9.05 -0.02 12.09
C LEU A 174 -10.26 0.68 12.74
N ARG A 175 -10.85 0.07 13.76
CA ARG A 175 -11.99 0.65 14.52
C ARG A 175 -11.72 2.04 15.10
N ASN A 176 -10.44 2.37 15.28
CA ASN A 176 -9.99 3.67 15.76
C ASN A 176 -10.05 4.79 14.71
N GLY A 177 -10.41 4.48 13.46
CA GLY A 177 -10.39 5.39 12.32
C GLY A 177 -9.03 5.41 11.59
N ASP A 178 -8.00 4.80 12.16
CA ASP A 178 -6.69 4.65 11.52
C ASP A 178 -6.82 3.83 10.23
N GLN A 179 -6.09 4.23 9.20
CA GLN A 179 -6.12 3.55 7.90
C GLN A 179 -4.71 3.16 7.48
N ILE A 180 -4.51 1.92 7.07
CA ILE A 180 -3.25 1.45 6.50
C ILE A 180 -3.47 1.11 5.04
N LEU A 181 -2.64 1.68 4.16
CA LEU A 181 -2.67 1.40 2.74
C LEU A 181 -1.54 0.42 2.38
N TYR A 182 -1.92 -0.62 1.65
CA TYR A 182 -1.09 -1.72 1.19
C TYR A 182 -1.14 -1.76 -0.35
N PRO A 183 -0.21 -1.09 -1.04
CA PRO A 183 -0.07 -1.22 -2.49
C PRO A 183 0.68 -2.51 -2.84
N GLY A 184 0.13 -3.32 -3.74
CA GLY A 184 0.77 -4.57 -4.13
C GLY A 184 -0.02 -5.38 -5.14
N TYR A 185 0.59 -6.47 -5.57
CA TYR A 185 -0.07 -7.47 -6.40
C TYR A 185 -0.89 -8.38 -5.51
N VAL A 186 -2.17 -8.54 -5.83
CA VAL A 186 -3.10 -9.38 -5.07
C VAL A 186 -3.33 -10.64 -5.88
N SER A 187 -3.24 -11.78 -5.21
CA SER A 187 -3.55 -13.08 -5.78
C SER A 187 -4.44 -13.87 -4.84
N ILE A 188 -5.25 -14.79 -5.37
CA ILE A 188 -6.10 -15.66 -4.55
C ILE A 188 -5.90 -17.13 -4.92
N THR A 189 -5.88 -18.00 -3.92
CA THR A 189 -5.84 -19.45 -4.20
C THR A 189 -7.13 -19.88 -4.90
N PRO A 190 -7.07 -20.60 -6.02
CA PRO A 190 -8.26 -21.05 -6.75
C PRO A 190 -9.04 -22.11 -5.95
N ASP A 191 -8.32 -22.99 -5.26
CA ASP A 191 -8.92 -24.04 -4.46
C ASP A 191 -9.08 -23.61 -2.99
N PRO A 192 -10.23 -23.90 -2.37
CA PRO A 192 -10.41 -23.74 -0.94
C PRO A 192 -9.75 -24.90 -0.17
N THR A 193 -9.18 -24.62 0.99
CA THR A 193 -8.72 -25.68 1.89
C THR A 193 -9.92 -26.30 2.61
N MET A 194 -10.07 -27.61 2.47
CA MET A 194 -11.16 -28.38 3.08
C MET A 194 -10.60 -29.23 4.23
N GLU A 195 -10.76 -28.76 5.46
CA GLU A 195 -10.37 -29.52 6.66
C GLU A 195 -11.63 -29.99 7.42
N ARG A 196 -11.63 -31.24 7.88
CA ARG A 196 -12.78 -31.85 8.56
C ARG A 196 -13.07 -31.07 9.86
N ASN A 197 -14.33 -30.64 10.03
CA ASN A 197 -14.83 -29.79 11.13
C ASN A 197 -14.47 -28.29 11.07
N ASN A 198 -13.83 -27.82 9.98
CA ASN A 198 -13.53 -26.41 9.78
C ASN A 198 -14.32 -25.84 8.60
N VAL A 199 -14.53 -24.52 8.63
CA VAL A 199 -15.14 -23.77 7.52
C VAL A 199 -14.16 -23.77 6.34
N MET A 200 -14.68 -23.91 5.11
CA MET A 200 -13.87 -23.80 3.90
C MET A 200 -13.29 -22.38 3.79
N THR A 201 -11.98 -22.29 3.55
CA THR A 201 -11.30 -21.00 3.45
C THR A 201 -10.45 -20.91 2.19
N ARG A 202 -10.37 -19.71 1.64
CA ARG A 202 -9.44 -19.33 0.56
C ARG A 202 -8.41 -18.36 1.11
N THR A 203 -7.22 -18.38 0.51
CA THR A 203 -6.11 -17.52 0.95
C THR A 203 -5.86 -16.47 -0.11
N ILE A 204 -6.02 -15.19 0.27
CA ILE A 204 -5.62 -14.04 -0.53
C ILE A 204 -4.20 -13.67 -0.09
N SER A 205 -3.27 -13.63 -1.04
CA SER A 205 -1.89 -13.20 -0.82
C SER A 205 -1.65 -11.87 -1.51
N ILE A 206 -0.95 -10.96 -0.84
CA ILE A 206 -0.63 -9.63 -1.35
C ILE A 206 0.88 -9.47 -1.27
N GLY A 207 1.55 -9.42 -2.42
CA GLY A 207 2.95 -9.04 -2.52
C GLY A 207 3.06 -7.52 -2.57
N LEU A 208 3.53 -6.89 -1.49
CA LEU A 208 3.65 -5.43 -1.44
C LEU A 208 4.73 -4.95 -2.42
N SER A 209 4.32 -4.13 -3.38
CA SER A 209 5.23 -3.49 -4.35
C SER A 209 5.95 -2.29 -3.75
N ALA A 210 5.36 -1.66 -2.73
CA ALA A 210 5.97 -0.54 -2.04
C ALA A 210 5.64 -0.53 -0.54
N ARG A 211 6.37 0.32 0.20
CA ARG A 211 6.20 0.44 1.66
C ARG A 211 4.79 0.93 2.00
N SER A 212 4.12 0.19 2.88
CA SER A 212 2.81 0.56 3.40
C SER A 212 2.86 1.89 4.16
N LEU A 213 1.78 2.67 4.03
CA LEU A 213 1.61 3.95 4.72
C LEU A 213 0.43 3.87 5.68
N ARG A 214 0.67 4.30 6.91
CA ARG A 214 -0.34 4.36 7.97
C ARG A 214 -0.75 5.81 8.21
N TYR A 215 -2.05 6.05 8.19
CA TYR A 215 -2.69 7.30 8.54
C TYR A 215 -3.34 7.14 9.91
N LEU A 216 -3.07 8.11 10.79
CA LEU A 216 -3.70 8.22 12.10
C LEU A 216 -4.93 9.12 11.97
N ALA A 217 -6.04 8.75 12.61
CA ALA A 217 -7.31 9.49 12.48
C ALA A 217 -7.31 10.91 13.11
N GLY A 218 -6.21 11.31 13.77
CA GLY A 218 -6.12 12.57 14.53
C GLY A 218 -4.92 13.45 14.18
N ALA A 219 -4.33 13.26 13.00
CA ALA A 219 -3.21 14.05 12.49
C ALA A 219 -3.59 14.76 11.19
#